data_AF-A0A1B1Y2C4-F1
#
_entry.id   AF-A0A1B1Y2C4-F1
#
_cell.length_a   1.000
_cell.length_b   1.000
_cell.length_c   1.000
_cell.angle_alpha   90.00
_cell.angle_beta   90.00
_cell.angle_gamma   90.00
#
_symmetry.space_group_name_H-M   'P 1'
#
loop_
_entity.id
_entity.type
_entity.pdbx_description
1 polymer ?
#
loop_
_entity_poly.entity_id
_entity_poly.type
_entity_poly.pdbx_seq_one_letter_code
_entity_poly.pdbx_strand_id
1 'polypeptide(L)'
;MGGLFSRVYTIHFKRNVMKKYSLFILLLLLISCVEDVNHKMIDTDIVNPDISQKTEITFKQLYDLHGNEIGKDTVVVGYVVSSDIQGNFYKEVFIQNTTGLSDIAPENPRMGMRIRVGIASASTKYALGRKVIINLEGLKRTTSNKLLTLGKPNGTYIKDILEFDLDTHILKTTEVAEVVPKPIELSNLTSSDLNTLVKIKDVHFKENQIGLPLSGLPTDDFNGLRTLVFCNTFRKDSILLETSNFADFSEEQIPNAQVDITAIYHISFDKEPILVLNQIEDLIPSGPYVNCSEIITPDLLITEVADPKVGTGEVARYVEIFNPTPNTVSLEGWNLVRYNKTSANNYSYIISLDDLSIAPNSTLLIANDALDDQTNKTWFETYFGFAPMISHSNIDGNGDDAYELIDPLNKVKDVYGVPNVDGTGSAWEYEDGVAVRKIDISIPNTVFDESEWQIKKNVPQLNIDGGNMDFTPGVR
;
A
#
# COMPACT_ATOMS: atom_id res chain seq x y z
N MET A 1 86.22 -22.51 55.52
CA MET A 1 85.45 -21.36 56.06
C MET A 1 84.46 -20.97 54.97
N GLY A 2 83.16 -20.88 55.11
CA GLY A 2 82.22 -20.99 56.23
C GLY A 2 80.81 -21.06 55.62
N GLY A 3 79.84 -21.59 56.37
CA GLY A 3 78.45 -21.70 55.91
C GLY A 3 77.72 -20.36 55.88
N LEU A 4 76.57 -20.33 55.20
CA LEU A 4 75.59 -19.26 55.31
C LEU A 4 74.17 -19.86 55.25
N PHE A 5 73.48 -19.71 56.38
CA PHE A 5 72.07 -20.02 56.62
C PHE A 5 71.22 -18.76 56.39
N SER A 6 70.02 -18.98 55.82
CA SER A 6 68.70 -18.38 56.16
C SER A 6 68.44 -16.86 56.08
N ARG A 7 67.36 -16.48 55.37
CA ARG A 7 66.11 -16.01 56.03
C ARG A 7 64.93 -15.86 55.06
N VAL A 8 63.87 -16.62 55.31
CA VAL A 8 62.52 -16.40 54.76
C VAL A 8 61.70 -15.69 55.86
N TYR A 9 61.12 -14.53 55.56
CA TYR A 9 60.20 -13.83 56.46
C TYR A 9 58.79 -14.38 56.28
N THR A 10 58.22 -14.94 57.36
CA THR A 10 56.81 -15.35 57.42
C THR A 10 56.02 -14.24 58.10
N ILE A 11 55.05 -13.66 57.41
CA ILE A 11 54.13 -12.64 57.97
C ILE A 11 52.98 -13.37 58.66
N HIS A 12 52.94 -13.31 60.00
CA HIS A 12 51.80 -13.80 60.78
C HIS A 12 50.68 -12.74 60.83
N PHE A 13 49.63 -12.93 60.04
CA PHE A 13 48.40 -12.15 60.16
C PHE A 13 47.59 -12.67 61.38
N LYS A 14 47.40 -11.82 62.41
CA LYS A 14 46.72 -12.21 63.65
C LYS A 14 45.23 -12.51 63.41
N ARG A 15 44.87 -13.78 63.53
CA ARG A 15 43.52 -14.39 63.45
C ARG A 15 42.41 -13.69 64.28
N ASN A 16 42.76 -12.85 65.26
CA ASN A 16 41.80 -12.11 66.08
C ASN A 16 41.31 -10.78 65.46
N VAL A 17 42.01 -10.24 64.46
CA VAL A 17 41.61 -8.98 63.81
C VAL A 17 40.49 -9.26 62.78
N MET A 18 40.58 -10.37 62.03
CA MET A 18 39.55 -10.77 61.06
C MET A 18 38.18 -11.07 61.68
N LYS A 19 38.12 -11.58 62.92
CA LYS A 19 36.84 -11.84 63.60
C LYS A 19 36.07 -10.55 63.95
N LYS A 20 36.77 -9.45 64.25
CA LYS A 20 36.12 -8.17 64.58
C LYS A 20 35.55 -7.48 63.35
N TYR A 21 36.22 -7.57 62.21
CA TYR A 21 35.70 -7.04 60.94
C TYR A 21 34.60 -7.94 60.34
N SER A 22 34.68 -9.26 60.53
CA SER A 22 33.62 -10.18 60.11
C SER A 22 32.31 -9.95 60.86
N LEU A 23 32.36 -9.61 62.15
CA LEU A 23 31.16 -9.27 62.93
C LEU A 23 30.56 -7.91 62.52
N PHE A 24 31.40 -6.95 62.11
CA PHE A 24 30.98 -5.62 61.66
C PHE A 24 30.33 -5.66 60.26
N ILE A 25 30.84 -6.51 59.36
CA ILE A 25 30.26 -6.74 58.03
C ILE A 25 28.92 -7.50 58.14
N LEU A 26 28.79 -8.44 59.08
CA LEU A 26 27.53 -9.14 59.35
C LEU A 26 26.47 -8.21 59.96
N LEU A 27 26.89 -7.21 60.74
CA LEU A 27 25.99 -6.19 61.31
C LEU A 27 25.51 -5.18 60.25
N LEU A 28 26.35 -4.85 59.26
CA LEU A 28 25.99 -4.02 58.11
C LEU A 28 24.97 -4.69 57.16
N LEU A 29 24.99 -6.03 57.07
CA LEU A 29 24.01 -6.81 56.31
C LEU A 29 22.63 -6.89 56.98
N LEU A 30 22.51 -6.52 58.26
CA LEU A 30 21.23 -6.51 59.00
C LEU A 30 20.51 -5.16 58.99
N ILE A 31 21.11 -4.11 58.41
CA ILE A 31 20.53 -2.75 58.34
C ILE A 31 19.96 -2.47 56.93
N SER A 32 19.97 -3.44 56.00
CA SER A 32 19.40 -3.25 54.65
C SER A 32 17.89 -3.47 54.56
N CYS A 33 17.16 -3.56 55.68
CA CYS A 33 15.72 -3.38 55.65
C CYS A 33 15.43 -1.88 55.58
N VAL A 34 15.48 -1.32 54.37
CA VAL A 34 14.67 -0.15 54.03
C VAL A 34 13.23 -0.53 54.35
N GLU A 35 12.56 0.24 55.20
CA GLU A 35 11.12 0.10 55.43
C GLU A 35 10.43 0.07 54.07
N ASP A 36 9.70 -1.01 53.82
CA ASP A 36 8.89 -1.27 52.64
C ASP A 36 8.10 0.01 52.31
N VAL A 37 8.61 0.79 51.37
CA VAL A 37 7.92 1.96 50.85
C VAL A 37 6.68 1.37 50.26
N ASN A 38 5.56 1.63 50.94
CA ASN A 38 4.21 1.22 50.60
C ASN A 38 3.94 1.44 49.11
N HIS A 39 4.40 0.49 48.29
CA HIS A 39 3.99 0.32 46.92
C HIS A 39 2.54 -0.11 47.10
N LYS A 40 1.63 0.86 47.10
CA LYS A 40 0.26 0.58 46.67
C LYS A 40 0.44 -0.29 45.44
N MET A 41 0.06 -1.57 45.55
CA MET A 41 0.00 -2.47 44.42
C MET A 41 -0.66 -1.65 43.31
N ILE A 42 0.00 -1.54 42.16
CA ILE A 42 -0.58 -0.84 41.02
C ILE A 42 -1.97 -1.45 40.86
N ASP A 43 -2.99 -0.61 40.91
CA ASP A 43 -4.37 -1.04 40.74
C ASP A 43 -4.45 -1.72 39.36
N THR A 44 -4.53 -3.05 39.38
CA THR A 44 -4.51 -3.89 38.17
C THR A 44 -5.90 -4.05 37.57
N ASP A 45 -6.93 -3.53 38.23
CA ASP A 45 -8.31 -3.67 37.76
C ASP A 45 -8.61 -2.66 36.66
N ILE A 46 -8.57 -3.11 35.41
CA ILE A 46 -9.07 -2.34 34.28
C ILE A 46 -10.59 -2.31 34.39
N VAL A 47 -11.16 -1.12 34.64
CA VAL A 47 -12.60 -0.89 34.60
C VAL A 47 -12.98 -0.39 33.21
N ASN A 48 -14.01 -0.99 32.61
CA ASN A 48 -14.53 -0.51 31.33
C ASN A 48 -15.03 0.93 31.47
N PRO A 49 -14.55 1.87 30.63
CA PRO A 49 -14.98 3.27 30.69
C PRO A 49 -16.48 3.41 30.38
N ASP A 50 -17.18 4.26 31.13
CA ASP A 50 -18.54 4.68 30.79
C ASP A 50 -18.49 5.77 29.71
N ILE A 51 -19.04 5.45 28.54
CA ILE A 51 -19.14 6.37 27.40
C ILE A 51 -20.58 6.75 27.07
N SER A 52 -21.54 6.50 27.97
CA SER A 52 -22.97 6.78 27.73
C SER A 52 -23.28 8.24 27.42
N GLN A 53 -22.44 9.17 27.87
CA GLN A 53 -22.54 10.61 27.59
C GLN A 53 -21.63 11.08 26.45
N LYS A 54 -20.96 10.16 25.76
CA LYS A 54 -20.05 10.45 24.64
C LYS A 54 -20.74 10.20 23.31
N THR A 55 -20.30 10.92 22.29
CA THR A 55 -20.70 10.69 20.89
C THR A 55 -19.64 9.84 20.20
N GLU A 56 -19.98 8.61 19.83
CA GLU A 56 -19.11 7.77 19.02
C GLU A 56 -19.23 8.16 17.54
N ILE A 57 -18.08 8.38 16.89
CA ILE A 57 -17.99 8.56 15.43
C ILE A 57 -17.14 7.43 14.82
N THR A 58 -17.26 7.24 13.51
CA THR A 58 -16.44 6.27 12.77
C THR A 58 -15.07 6.84 12.44
N PHE A 59 -14.11 5.97 12.10
CA PHE A 59 -12.80 6.42 11.60
C PHE A 59 -12.95 7.19 10.29
N LYS A 60 -13.91 6.81 9.44
CA LYS A 60 -14.24 7.52 8.20
C LYS A 60 -14.77 8.92 8.48
N GLN A 61 -15.73 9.06 9.40
CA GLN A 61 -16.23 10.37 9.82
C GLN A 61 -15.12 11.25 10.38
N LEU A 62 -14.24 10.68 11.22
CA LEU A 62 -13.06 11.38 11.73
C LEU A 62 -12.14 11.81 10.57
N TYR A 63 -11.88 10.94 9.60
CA TYR A 63 -11.11 11.23 8.39
C TYR A 63 -11.75 12.32 7.50
N ASP A 64 -13.07 12.39 7.44
CA ASP A 64 -13.81 13.33 6.59
C ASP A 64 -14.12 14.67 7.29
N LEU A 65 -13.61 14.94 8.50
CA LEU A 65 -13.87 16.22 9.18
C LEU A 65 -13.30 17.46 8.44
N HIS A 66 -12.55 17.34 7.35
CA HIS A 66 -12.07 18.45 6.47
C HIS A 66 -11.75 19.80 7.15
N GLY A 67 -10.82 19.83 8.11
CA GLY A 67 -10.42 21.06 8.80
C GLY A 67 -11.39 21.57 9.89
N ASN A 68 -12.56 20.96 10.02
CA ASN A 68 -13.47 21.20 11.13
C ASN A 68 -12.88 20.70 12.45
N GLU A 69 -13.25 21.37 13.53
CA GLU A 69 -12.86 20.97 14.88
C GLU A 69 -13.50 19.65 15.28
N ILE A 70 -12.79 18.86 16.09
CA ILE A 70 -13.33 17.67 16.72
C ILE A 70 -14.36 18.13 17.77
N GLY A 71 -15.55 17.52 17.74
CA GLY A 71 -16.61 17.80 18.69
C GLY A 71 -16.21 17.51 20.14
N LYS A 72 -16.87 18.19 21.09
CA LYS A 72 -16.78 17.84 22.51
C LYS A 72 -17.31 16.44 22.75
N ASP A 73 -16.83 15.79 23.81
CA ASP A 73 -17.33 14.48 24.24
C ASP A 73 -17.34 13.43 23.12
N THR A 74 -16.47 13.57 22.12
CA THR A 74 -16.44 12.70 20.94
C THR A 74 -15.39 11.61 21.12
N VAL A 75 -15.76 10.37 20.78
CA VAL A 75 -14.90 9.20 20.88
C VAL A 75 -14.87 8.42 19.57
N VAL A 76 -13.82 7.62 19.39
CA VAL A 76 -13.79 6.52 18.41
C VAL A 76 -13.38 5.24 19.13
N VAL A 77 -13.81 4.09 18.62
CA VAL A 77 -13.48 2.78 19.18
C VAL A 77 -12.67 1.97 18.18
N GLY A 78 -11.68 1.23 18.67
CA GLY A 78 -10.89 0.33 17.85
C GLY A 78 -10.07 -0.66 18.66
N TYR A 79 -9.30 -1.49 17.95
CA TYR A 79 -8.47 -2.55 18.48
C TYR A 79 -7.02 -2.27 18.12
N VAL A 80 -6.12 -2.45 19.08
CA VAL A 80 -4.68 -2.27 18.87
C VAL A 80 -4.15 -3.35 17.91
N VAL A 81 -3.44 -2.93 16.86
CA VAL A 81 -2.88 -3.84 15.84
C VAL A 81 -1.35 -3.78 15.73
N SER A 82 -0.72 -2.85 16.47
CA SER A 82 0.74 -2.75 16.60
C SER A 82 1.24 -3.25 17.96
N SER A 83 2.49 -3.69 18.02
CA SER A 83 3.19 -4.07 19.24
C SER A 83 4.66 -3.65 19.16
N ASP A 84 5.12 -2.85 20.12
CA ASP A 84 6.53 -2.44 20.24
C ASP A 84 7.38 -3.41 21.05
N ILE A 85 6.88 -4.62 21.36
CA ILE A 85 7.58 -5.63 22.17
C ILE A 85 8.96 -5.99 21.58
N GLN A 86 9.05 -6.18 20.26
CA GLN A 86 10.32 -6.46 19.57
C GLN A 86 10.93 -5.18 18.95
N GLY A 87 10.51 -3.99 19.38
CA GLY A 87 11.21 -2.73 19.09
C GLY A 87 10.98 -2.11 17.71
N ASN A 88 10.09 -2.65 16.86
CA ASN A 88 9.91 -2.13 15.50
C ASN A 88 9.05 -0.86 15.42
N PHE A 89 8.26 -0.57 16.46
CA PHE A 89 7.45 0.64 16.58
C PHE A 89 7.99 1.54 17.70
N TYR A 90 8.03 2.85 17.46
CA TYR A 90 8.53 3.81 18.46
C TYR A 90 7.59 5.01 18.57
N LYS A 91 7.06 5.24 19.78
CA LYS A 91 6.18 6.38 20.11
C LYS A 91 4.91 6.46 19.26
N GLU A 92 4.39 5.31 18.88
CA GLU A 92 3.16 5.19 18.13
C GLU A 92 2.40 3.91 18.45
N VAL A 93 1.08 3.97 18.27
CA VAL A 93 0.18 2.83 18.34
C VAL A 93 -0.72 2.86 17.12
N PHE A 94 -0.89 1.73 16.45
CA PHE A 94 -1.83 1.56 15.36
C PHE A 94 -3.08 0.86 15.88
N ILE A 95 -4.24 1.40 15.50
CA ILE A 95 -5.54 0.83 15.85
C ILE A 95 -6.41 0.64 14.60
N GLN A 96 -7.27 -0.36 14.65
CA GLN A 96 -8.24 -0.69 13.59
C GLN A 96 -9.65 -0.66 14.16
N ASN A 97 -10.63 -0.16 13.41
CA ASN A 97 -12.02 -0.09 13.88
C ASN A 97 -12.74 -1.45 13.97
N THR A 98 -12.15 -2.53 13.43
CA THR A 98 -12.68 -3.89 13.47
C THR A 98 -11.56 -4.90 13.72
N THR A 99 -11.93 -6.09 14.17
CA THR A 99 -11.03 -7.26 14.28
C THR A 99 -11.13 -8.19 13.07
N GLY A 100 -12.16 -7.99 12.23
CA GLY A 100 -12.49 -8.87 11.11
C GLY A 100 -11.95 -8.40 9.76
N LEU A 101 -12.29 -9.17 8.73
CA LEU A 101 -11.84 -8.98 7.35
C LEU A 101 -12.67 -7.96 6.56
N SER A 102 -13.95 -7.83 6.91
CA SER A 102 -14.93 -7.07 6.15
C SER A 102 -15.13 -5.67 6.71
N ASP A 103 -15.57 -4.77 5.84
CA ASP A 103 -16.16 -3.50 6.24
C ASP A 103 -17.32 -3.72 7.20
N ILE A 104 -17.47 -2.83 8.18
CA ILE A 104 -18.61 -2.88 9.11
C ILE A 104 -19.88 -2.43 8.36
N ALA A 105 -19.77 -1.38 7.55
CA ALA A 105 -20.80 -0.86 6.66
C ALA A 105 -20.16 0.03 5.57
N PRO A 106 -20.85 0.36 4.46
CA PRO A 106 -20.33 1.29 3.44
C PRO A 106 -19.86 2.64 4.00
N GLU A 107 -20.55 3.16 5.01
CA GLU A 107 -20.22 4.39 5.74
C GLU A 107 -19.24 4.20 6.90
N ASN A 108 -18.90 2.95 7.24
CA ASN A 108 -17.94 2.56 8.27
C ASN A 108 -17.03 1.42 7.77
N PRO A 109 -16.22 1.67 6.72
CA PRO A 109 -15.33 0.67 6.17
C PRO A 109 -14.24 0.29 7.17
N ARG A 110 -13.59 -0.85 6.95
CA ARG A 110 -12.41 -1.25 7.71
C ARG A 110 -11.31 -0.22 7.48
N MET A 111 -10.89 0.45 8.54
CA MET A 111 -9.91 1.54 8.50
C MET A 111 -8.93 1.44 9.67
N GLY A 112 -7.71 1.90 9.41
CA GLY A 112 -6.67 2.01 10.41
C GLY A 112 -6.39 3.46 10.80
N MET A 113 -5.84 3.63 12.00
CA MET A 113 -5.40 4.93 12.50
C MET A 113 -4.10 4.78 13.29
N ARG A 114 -3.15 5.67 13.03
CA ARG A 114 -1.96 5.84 13.86
C ARG A 114 -2.21 6.86 14.97
N ILE A 115 -1.74 6.59 16.18
CA ILE A 115 -1.78 7.52 17.30
C ILE A 115 -0.35 7.75 17.78
N ARG A 116 0.07 9.01 17.84
CA ARG A 116 1.39 9.43 18.35
C ARG A 116 1.37 9.44 19.88
N VAL A 117 2.14 8.56 20.51
CA VAL A 117 2.19 8.38 21.96
C VAL A 117 3.58 8.70 22.50
N GLY A 118 3.65 9.40 23.63
CA GLY A 118 4.90 9.90 24.20
C GLY A 118 5.72 8.85 24.96
N ILE A 119 5.47 7.56 24.72
CA ILE A 119 6.09 6.43 25.41
C ILE A 119 6.70 5.45 24.39
N ALA A 120 7.83 4.83 24.76
CA ALA A 120 8.53 3.85 23.93
C ALA A 120 8.18 2.38 24.27
N SER A 121 7.25 2.18 25.21
CA SER A 121 6.81 0.86 25.69
C SER A 121 5.28 0.82 25.77
N ALA A 122 4.64 1.22 24.68
CA ALA A 122 3.20 1.28 24.52
C ALA A 122 2.51 -0.06 24.76
N SER A 123 3.14 -1.19 24.39
CA SER A 123 2.61 -2.55 24.64
C SER A 123 2.37 -2.85 26.12
N THR A 124 3.11 -2.21 27.03
CA THR A 124 2.91 -2.36 28.49
C THR A 124 1.57 -1.77 28.95
N LYS A 125 1.02 -0.82 28.20
CA LYS A 125 -0.31 -0.24 28.43
C LYS A 125 -1.36 -0.83 27.49
N TYR A 126 -1.03 -1.03 26.23
CA TYR A 126 -1.96 -1.35 25.15
C TYR A 126 -1.54 -2.65 24.47
N ALA A 127 -2.00 -3.78 25.02
CA ALA A 127 -1.72 -5.09 24.43
C ALA A 127 -2.29 -5.21 23.01
N LEU A 128 -1.63 -6.00 22.15
CA LEU A 128 -2.17 -6.36 20.84
C LEU A 128 -3.59 -6.93 20.98
N GLY A 129 -4.52 -6.51 20.12
CA GLY A 129 -5.93 -6.91 20.17
C GLY A 129 -6.77 -6.24 21.27
N ARG A 130 -6.17 -5.44 22.16
CA ARG A 130 -6.89 -4.68 23.18
C ARG A 130 -7.86 -3.71 22.52
N LYS A 131 -9.13 -3.78 22.90
CA LYS A 131 -10.09 -2.75 22.54
C LYS A 131 -9.85 -1.49 23.36
N VAL A 132 -9.74 -0.37 22.67
CA VAL A 132 -9.48 0.95 23.23
C VAL A 132 -10.55 1.93 22.74
N ILE A 133 -10.88 2.88 23.60
CA ILE A 133 -11.76 4.00 23.31
C ILE A 133 -10.88 5.23 23.30
N ILE A 134 -10.83 5.93 22.17
CA ILE A 134 -10.04 7.14 22.03
C ILE A 134 -10.92 8.35 22.30
N ASN A 135 -10.67 9.04 23.40
CA ASN A 135 -11.28 10.34 23.69
C ASN A 135 -10.60 11.42 22.85
N LEU A 136 -11.31 11.90 21.83
CA LEU A 136 -10.77 12.80 20.82
C LEU A 136 -10.70 14.26 21.26
N GLU A 137 -11.42 14.63 22.32
CA GLU A 137 -11.46 16.01 22.81
C GLU A 137 -10.05 16.50 23.18
N GLY A 138 -9.63 17.62 22.61
CA GLY A 138 -8.30 18.19 22.85
C GLY A 138 -7.13 17.48 22.12
N LEU A 139 -7.44 16.52 21.24
CA LEU A 139 -6.51 15.99 20.25
C LEU A 139 -6.68 16.70 18.90
N LYS A 140 -5.68 16.52 18.04
CA LYS A 140 -5.73 16.96 16.64
C LYS A 140 -5.43 15.78 15.73
N ARG A 141 -6.11 15.79 14.60
CA ARG A 141 -5.99 14.83 13.51
C ARG A 141 -5.19 15.41 12.34
N THR A 142 -4.49 14.55 11.62
CA THR A 142 -3.97 14.83 10.27
C THR A 142 -4.37 13.72 9.30
N THR A 143 -4.43 14.07 8.01
CA THR A 143 -4.69 13.14 6.88
C THR A 143 -3.68 13.31 5.74
N SER A 144 -2.49 13.82 6.06
CA SER A 144 -1.39 13.95 5.10
C SER A 144 -1.07 12.59 4.48
N ASN A 145 -0.87 12.55 3.16
CA ASN A 145 -0.66 11.31 2.39
C ASN A 145 -1.75 10.26 2.63
N LYS A 146 -3.00 10.70 2.84
CA LYS A 146 -4.17 9.83 3.11
C LYS A 146 -4.05 9.04 4.43
N LEU A 147 -3.06 9.32 5.28
CA LEU A 147 -2.88 8.65 6.57
C LEU A 147 -3.71 9.31 7.67
N LEU A 148 -4.66 8.59 8.26
CA LEU A 148 -5.32 9.03 9.49
C LEU A 148 -4.35 8.95 10.68
N THR A 149 -3.90 10.10 11.19
CA THR A 149 -3.04 10.17 12.38
C THR A 149 -3.63 11.08 13.46
N LEU A 150 -3.56 10.67 14.73
CA LEU A 150 -3.89 11.49 15.89
C LEU A 150 -2.65 11.84 16.71
N GLY A 151 -2.68 13.03 17.33
CA GLY A 151 -1.70 13.46 18.32
C GLY A 151 -2.16 14.71 19.06
N LYS A 152 -1.29 15.26 19.91
CA LYS A 152 -1.56 16.51 20.60
C LYS A 152 -1.38 17.70 19.63
N PRO A 153 -2.25 18.71 19.63
CA PRO A 153 -2.07 19.89 18.77
C PRO A 153 -0.75 20.61 19.06
N ASN A 154 -0.03 21.02 18.02
CA ASN A 154 1.11 21.94 18.10
C ASN A 154 1.12 22.86 16.86
N GLY A 155 0.41 23.98 16.96
CA GLY A 155 0.19 24.87 15.82
C GLY A 155 -0.49 24.13 14.66
N THR A 156 0.12 24.17 13.48
CA THR A 156 -0.36 23.46 12.29
C THR A 156 -0.08 21.96 12.31
N TYR A 157 0.82 21.48 13.18
CA TYR A 157 1.23 20.08 13.28
C TYR A 157 0.60 19.37 14.48
N ILE A 158 0.92 18.08 14.60
CA ILE A 158 0.66 17.25 15.78
C ILE A 158 2.00 16.86 16.43
N LYS A 159 1.97 16.62 17.73
CA LYS A 159 3.06 16.03 18.51
C LYS A 159 2.55 14.82 19.28
N ASP A 160 3.45 14.11 19.96
CA ASP A 160 3.09 12.97 20.79
C ASP A 160 2.13 13.38 21.92
N ILE A 161 1.16 12.52 22.22
CA ILE A 161 0.35 12.60 23.45
C ILE A 161 1.26 12.19 24.61
N LEU A 162 1.54 13.11 25.52
CA LEU A 162 2.50 12.87 26.61
C LEU A 162 1.97 11.80 27.57
N GLU A 163 2.89 11.08 28.23
CA GLU A 163 2.55 9.91 29.06
C GLU A 163 1.47 10.18 30.10
N PHE A 164 1.52 11.35 30.77
CA PHE A 164 0.55 11.75 31.79
C PHE A 164 -0.84 12.07 31.24
N ASP A 165 -0.95 12.38 29.94
CA ASP A 165 -2.23 12.64 29.26
C ASP A 165 -2.80 11.37 28.61
N LEU A 166 -1.99 10.31 28.44
CA LEU A 166 -2.39 9.11 27.70
C LEU A 166 -3.63 8.45 28.28
N ASP A 167 -3.69 8.27 29.61
CA ASP A 167 -4.81 7.57 30.25
C ASP A 167 -6.12 8.40 30.24
N THR A 168 -6.07 9.67 29.82
CA THR A 168 -7.26 10.51 29.57
C THR A 168 -7.76 10.43 28.13
N HIS A 169 -6.89 10.03 27.20
CA HIS A 169 -7.14 10.00 25.78
C HIS A 169 -7.31 8.59 25.21
N ILE A 170 -6.61 7.59 25.73
CA ILE A 170 -6.66 6.20 25.26
C ILE A 170 -7.16 5.34 26.43
N LEU A 171 -8.46 5.16 26.47
CA LEU A 171 -9.13 4.44 27.55
C LEU A 171 -9.14 2.95 27.22
N LYS A 172 -8.48 2.15 28.06
CA LYS A 172 -8.40 0.70 27.89
C LYS A 172 -9.70 0.05 28.33
N THR A 173 -10.12 -0.98 27.60
CA THR A 173 -11.19 -1.86 28.04
C THR A 173 -10.63 -3.21 28.51
N THR A 174 -11.45 -3.98 29.20
CA THR A 174 -11.14 -5.36 29.60
C THR A 174 -11.05 -6.32 28.41
N GLU A 175 -11.65 -5.95 27.27
CA GLU A 175 -11.73 -6.76 26.07
C GLU A 175 -10.38 -6.82 25.32
N VAL A 176 -9.94 -8.03 25.03
CA VAL A 176 -8.83 -8.33 24.11
C VAL A 176 -9.36 -9.33 23.10
N ALA A 177 -9.31 -8.96 21.83
CA ALA A 177 -9.80 -9.77 20.74
C ALA A 177 -8.64 -10.18 19.82
N GLU A 178 -8.76 -11.35 19.20
CA GLU A 178 -7.87 -11.72 18.10
C GLU A 178 -8.17 -10.83 16.88
N VAL A 179 -7.14 -10.20 16.31
CA VAL A 179 -7.27 -9.38 15.11
C VAL A 179 -6.85 -10.21 13.91
N VAL A 180 -7.73 -10.34 12.93
CA VAL A 180 -7.46 -11.09 11.70
C VAL A 180 -6.83 -10.17 10.66
N PRO A 181 -5.62 -10.46 10.15
CA PRO A 181 -5.01 -9.67 9.08
C PRO A 181 -5.79 -9.86 7.78
N LYS A 182 -6.02 -8.78 7.02
CA LYS A 182 -6.72 -8.84 5.72
C LYS A 182 -5.83 -9.53 4.68
N PRO A 183 -6.20 -10.71 4.13
CA PRO A 183 -5.49 -11.28 3.01
C PRO A 183 -5.64 -10.36 1.80
N ILE A 184 -4.53 -9.94 1.22
CA ILE A 184 -4.53 -9.04 0.07
C ILE A 184 -3.36 -9.37 -0.85
N GLU A 185 -3.60 -9.23 -2.16
CA GLU A 185 -2.51 -9.27 -3.14
C GLU A 185 -1.74 -7.96 -3.11
N LEU A 186 -0.45 -8.02 -3.45
CA LEU A 186 0.42 -6.85 -3.36
C LEU A 186 -0.08 -5.67 -4.23
N SER A 187 -0.56 -5.94 -5.44
CA SER A 187 -1.14 -4.96 -6.38
C SER A 187 -2.43 -4.34 -5.88
N ASN A 188 -3.15 -5.03 -4.99
CA ASN A 188 -4.47 -4.62 -4.56
C ASN A 188 -4.38 -3.76 -3.29
N LEU A 189 -3.18 -3.48 -2.79
CA LEU A 189 -2.98 -2.52 -1.71
C LEU A 189 -3.36 -1.13 -2.19
N THR A 190 -4.31 -0.50 -1.51
CA THR A 190 -4.68 0.89 -1.82
C THR A 190 -4.65 1.74 -0.56
N SER A 191 -4.94 3.04 -0.70
CA SER A 191 -5.04 3.93 0.46
C SER A 191 -6.12 3.54 1.47
N SER A 192 -7.08 2.67 1.13
CA SER A 192 -8.05 2.16 2.11
C SER A 192 -7.44 1.22 3.15
N ASP A 193 -6.31 0.60 2.82
CA ASP A 193 -5.66 -0.40 3.69
C ASP A 193 -4.64 0.22 4.65
N LEU A 194 -4.39 1.53 4.55
CA LEU A 194 -3.42 2.24 5.38
C LEU A 194 -3.74 2.13 6.87
N ASN A 195 -2.66 1.98 7.66
CA ASN A 195 -2.66 1.75 9.10
C ASN A 195 -3.38 0.47 9.55
N THR A 196 -3.65 -0.47 8.65
CA THR A 196 -4.31 -1.73 8.99
C THR A 196 -3.36 -2.91 8.90
N LEU A 197 -3.73 -4.01 9.58
CA LEU A 197 -3.00 -5.27 9.53
C LEU A 197 -3.38 -6.04 8.26
N VAL A 198 -2.41 -6.38 7.43
CA VAL A 198 -2.58 -7.10 6.16
C VAL A 198 -1.75 -8.38 6.15
N LYS A 199 -2.16 -9.34 5.34
CA LYS A 199 -1.40 -10.55 5.05
C LYS A 199 -1.20 -10.68 3.54
N ILE A 200 0.06 -10.70 3.12
CA ILE A 200 0.46 -10.82 1.72
C ILE A 200 1.25 -12.13 1.59
N LYS A 201 0.91 -12.91 0.56
CA LYS A 201 1.50 -14.23 0.36
C LYS A 201 2.51 -14.25 -0.76
N ASP A 202 3.35 -15.28 -0.74
CA ASP A 202 4.20 -15.66 -1.88
C ASP A 202 5.18 -14.56 -2.34
N VAL A 203 5.57 -13.66 -1.43
CA VAL A 203 6.59 -12.65 -1.69
C VAL A 203 7.98 -13.19 -1.38
N HIS A 204 9.02 -12.56 -1.91
CA HIS A 204 10.40 -12.84 -1.55
C HIS A 204 11.20 -11.54 -1.53
N PHE A 205 12.35 -11.52 -0.86
CA PHE A 205 13.21 -10.33 -0.90
C PHE A 205 13.93 -10.20 -2.24
N LYS A 206 14.39 -9.00 -2.59
CA LYS A 206 15.20 -8.78 -3.78
C LYS A 206 16.49 -9.61 -3.72
N GLU A 207 16.88 -10.21 -4.84
CA GLU A 207 18.00 -11.19 -4.91
C GLU A 207 19.29 -10.67 -4.27
N ASN A 208 19.66 -9.42 -4.55
CA ASN A 208 20.90 -8.81 -4.03
C ASN A 208 20.82 -8.42 -2.55
N GLN A 209 19.68 -8.62 -1.88
CA GLN A 209 19.49 -8.38 -0.45
C GLN A 209 19.49 -9.68 0.36
N ILE A 210 19.49 -10.84 -0.28
CA ILE A 210 19.53 -12.15 0.39
C ILE A 210 20.80 -12.26 1.25
N GLY A 211 20.64 -12.70 2.50
CA GLY A 211 21.73 -12.82 3.47
C GLY A 211 22.17 -11.51 4.14
N LEU A 212 21.64 -10.35 3.70
CA LEU A 212 21.79 -9.10 4.44
C LEU A 212 20.85 -9.11 5.66
N PRO A 213 21.16 -8.35 6.73
CA PRO A 213 20.22 -8.17 7.84
C PRO A 213 19.00 -7.36 7.40
N LEU A 214 17.87 -7.52 8.10
CA LEU A 214 16.64 -6.74 7.87
C LEU A 214 16.88 -5.23 8.03
N SER A 215 17.77 -4.81 8.94
CA SER A 215 18.22 -3.43 9.11
C SER A 215 19.64 -3.36 9.69
N GLY A 216 20.12 -2.18 10.09
CA GLY A 216 21.43 -2.02 10.72
C GLY A 216 22.65 -1.99 9.77
N LEU A 217 22.45 -1.91 8.46
CA LEU A 217 23.56 -1.63 7.53
C LEU A 217 24.08 -0.19 7.72
N PRO A 218 25.35 0.11 7.39
CA PRO A 218 25.88 1.47 7.47
C PRO A 218 25.11 2.52 6.64
N THR A 219 24.31 2.08 5.68
CA THR A 219 23.45 2.90 4.84
C THR A 219 22.04 3.11 5.42
N ASP A 220 21.67 2.39 6.48
CA ASP A 220 20.34 2.46 7.10
C ASP A 220 20.32 3.61 8.12
N ASP A 221 19.51 4.65 7.85
CA ASP A 221 19.35 5.81 8.72
C ASP A 221 18.16 5.61 9.66
N PHE A 222 18.43 5.18 10.90
CA PHE A 222 17.48 4.75 11.93
C PHE A 222 16.65 3.49 11.60
N ASN A 223 16.28 3.29 10.33
CA ASN A 223 15.55 2.13 9.84
C ASN A 223 16.24 1.55 8.60
N GLY A 224 16.16 0.23 8.46
CA GLY A 224 16.49 -0.47 7.22
C GLY A 224 15.27 -0.59 6.32
N LEU A 225 15.49 -0.34 5.03
CA LEU A 225 14.49 -0.57 3.99
C LEU A 225 14.94 -1.77 3.14
N ARG A 226 14.08 -2.78 3.06
CA ARG A 226 14.30 -4.00 2.26
C ARG A 226 13.15 -4.16 1.28
N THR A 227 13.43 -4.65 0.08
CA THR A 227 12.41 -4.74 -0.97
C THR A 227 11.84 -6.14 -1.00
N LEU A 228 10.54 -6.24 -0.74
CA LEU A 228 9.74 -7.43 -1.01
C LEU A 228 9.22 -7.37 -2.43
N VAL A 229 9.24 -8.51 -3.10
CA VAL A 229 8.81 -8.69 -4.48
C VAL A 229 7.80 -9.83 -4.49
N PHE A 230 6.63 -9.57 -5.07
CA PHE A 230 5.77 -10.62 -5.56
C PHE A 230 6.02 -10.76 -7.05
N CYS A 231 6.16 -11.98 -7.56
CA CYS A 231 6.15 -12.17 -9.00
C CYS A 231 5.78 -13.58 -9.41
N ASN A 232 5.27 -13.66 -10.63
CA ASN A 232 4.98 -14.89 -11.34
C ASN A 232 5.34 -14.69 -12.83
N THR A 233 4.97 -15.62 -13.69
CA THR A 233 5.23 -15.53 -15.13
C THR A 233 4.71 -14.24 -15.77
N PHE A 234 3.61 -13.65 -15.27
CA PHE A 234 2.90 -12.56 -15.93
C PHE A 234 2.97 -11.22 -15.20
N ARG A 235 3.44 -11.19 -13.96
CA ARG A 235 3.37 -10.01 -13.09
C ARG A 235 4.56 -9.94 -12.14
N LYS A 236 4.97 -8.70 -11.84
CA LYS A 236 5.96 -8.39 -10.81
C LYS A 236 5.61 -7.09 -10.13
N ASP A 237 5.50 -7.16 -8.81
CA ASP A 237 5.19 -6.03 -7.94
C ASP A 237 6.23 -5.97 -6.82
N SER A 238 6.37 -4.79 -6.21
CA SER A 238 7.26 -4.64 -5.07
C SER A 238 6.76 -3.65 -4.05
N ILE A 239 7.15 -3.85 -2.79
CA ILE A 239 6.92 -2.94 -1.69
C ILE A 239 8.13 -2.93 -0.76
N LEU A 240 8.28 -1.85 0.00
CA LEU A 240 9.32 -1.74 1.00
C LEU A 240 8.84 -2.36 2.32
N LEU A 241 9.72 -3.14 2.95
CA LEU A 241 9.65 -3.52 4.35
C LEU A 241 10.54 -2.55 5.13
N GLU A 242 9.95 -1.83 6.08
CA GLU A 242 10.70 -0.99 7.02
C GLU A 242 10.92 -1.76 8.32
N THR A 243 12.17 -1.82 8.76
CA THR A 243 12.56 -2.42 10.03
C THR A 243 13.46 -1.45 10.80
N SER A 244 13.15 -1.20 12.07
CA SER A 244 13.95 -0.32 12.91
C SER A 244 15.31 -0.93 13.22
N ASN A 245 16.36 -0.11 13.20
CA ASN A 245 17.69 -0.50 13.69
C ASN A 245 17.69 -0.86 15.19
N PHE A 246 16.62 -0.52 15.92
CA PHE A 246 16.44 -0.86 17.33
C PHE A 246 15.56 -2.08 17.56
N ALA A 247 15.04 -2.71 16.50
CA ALA A 247 14.25 -3.93 16.63
C ALA A 247 15.14 -5.11 17.07
N ASP A 248 14.60 -5.99 17.90
CA ASP A 248 15.32 -7.18 18.40
C ASP A 248 15.72 -8.13 17.26
N PHE A 249 14.99 -8.08 16.14
CA PHE A 249 15.21 -8.87 14.93
C PHE A 249 15.89 -8.08 13.79
N SER A 250 16.44 -6.89 14.08
CA SER A 250 17.10 -6.05 13.08
C SER A 250 18.23 -6.78 12.33
N GLU A 251 19.01 -7.59 13.04
CA GLU A 251 20.14 -8.35 12.48
C GLU A 251 19.74 -9.70 11.85
N GLU A 252 18.46 -10.08 11.90
CA GLU A 252 17.98 -11.32 11.28
C GLU A 252 18.25 -11.30 9.78
N GLN A 253 18.80 -12.40 9.28
CA GLN A 253 19.23 -12.49 7.89
C GLN A 253 18.05 -12.71 6.97
N ILE A 254 18.01 -11.96 5.88
CA ILE A 254 17.03 -12.11 4.82
C ILE A 254 17.13 -13.54 4.23
N PRO A 255 16.05 -14.32 4.26
CA PRO A 255 16.08 -15.70 3.82
C PRO A 255 16.12 -15.80 2.29
N ASN A 256 16.77 -16.84 1.79
CA ASN A 256 16.66 -17.26 0.38
C ASN A 256 15.40 -18.11 0.18
N ALA A 257 14.22 -17.51 0.41
CA ALA A 257 12.94 -18.20 0.39
C ALA A 257 11.81 -17.26 -0.05
N GLN A 258 10.70 -17.84 -0.50
CA GLN A 258 9.42 -17.16 -0.46
C GLN A 258 8.88 -17.14 0.97
N VAL A 259 8.14 -16.09 1.30
CA VAL A 259 7.54 -15.84 2.62
C VAL A 259 6.10 -15.33 2.46
N ASP A 260 5.26 -15.73 3.41
CA ASP A 260 4.00 -15.07 3.73
C ASP A 260 4.28 -14.03 4.82
N ILE A 261 3.92 -12.78 4.58
CA ILE A 261 4.14 -11.67 5.51
C ILE A 261 2.84 -11.19 6.13
N THR A 262 2.82 -11.02 7.45
CA THR A 262 1.78 -10.27 8.17
C THR A 262 2.38 -8.95 8.66
N ALA A 263 1.78 -7.82 8.31
CA ALA A 263 2.37 -6.52 8.61
C ALA A 263 1.31 -5.42 8.70
N ILE A 264 1.69 -4.29 9.29
CA ILE A 264 0.91 -3.06 9.17
C ILE A 264 1.34 -2.34 7.87
N TYR A 265 0.38 -2.03 7.00
CA TYR A 265 0.63 -1.21 5.81
C TYR A 265 0.58 0.27 6.19
N HIS A 266 1.66 1.02 5.91
CA HIS A 266 1.81 2.42 6.31
C HIS A 266 2.51 3.24 5.22
N ILE A 267 2.64 4.55 5.45
CA ILE A 267 3.50 5.43 4.65
C ILE A 267 4.66 5.88 5.54
N SER A 268 5.91 5.69 5.07
CA SER A 268 7.13 6.04 5.79
C SER A 268 7.28 7.54 6.01
N PHE A 269 8.31 7.94 6.76
CA PHE A 269 8.68 9.34 6.93
C PHE A 269 8.97 10.04 5.59
N ASP A 270 9.62 9.32 4.66
CA ASP A 270 9.97 9.80 3.32
C ASP A 270 8.81 9.71 2.32
N LYS A 271 7.61 9.39 2.81
CA LYS A 271 6.35 9.32 2.04
C LYS A 271 6.23 8.12 1.10
N GLU A 272 6.97 7.05 1.38
CA GLU A 272 6.91 5.80 0.60
C GLU A 272 5.95 4.79 1.24
N PRO A 273 5.19 4.00 0.46
CA PRO A 273 4.43 2.87 0.98
C PRO A 273 5.34 1.80 1.57
N ILE A 274 5.05 1.39 2.80
CA ILE A 274 5.85 0.42 3.55
C ILE A 274 4.98 -0.61 4.28
N LEU A 275 5.58 -1.77 4.53
CA LEU A 275 5.11 -2.74 5.51
C LEU A 275 5.98 -2.65 6.76
N VAL A 276 5.37 -2.78 7.93
CA VAL A 276 6.07 -2.80 9.23
C VAL A 276 5.62 -4.03 10.03
N LEU A 277 6.56 -4.87 10.45
CA LEU A 277 6.29 -6.08 11.24
C LEU A 277 6.06 -5.74 12.71
N ASN A 278 5.21 -6.51 13.40
CA ASN A 278 5.18 -6.50 14.87
C ASN A 278 6.34 -7.31 15.47
N GLN A 279 6.70 -8.39 14.80
CA GLN A 279 7.64 -9.40 15.26
C GLN A 279 8.20 -10.21 14.08
N ILE A 280 9.34 -10.85 14.27
CA ILE A 280 9.98 -11.67 13.22
C ILE A 280 9.10 -12.86 12.80
N GLU A 281 8.31 -13.41 13.72
CA GLU A 281 7.42 -14.55 13.46
C GLU A 281 6.30 -14.22 12.46
N ASP A 282 6.06 -12.94 12.19
CA ASP A 282 5.11 -12.49 11.17
C ASP A 282 5.65 -12.67 9.73
N LEU A 283 6.94 -13.01 9.59
CA LEU A 283 7.61 -13.35 8.33
C LEU A 283 7.76 -14.88 8.22
N ILE A 284 6.79 -15.55 7.60
CA ILE A 284 6.68 -17.00 7.61
C ILE A 284 7.19 -17.58 6.29
N PRO A 285 8.24 -18.41 6.26
CA PRO A 285 8.65 -19.11 5.04
C PRO A 285 7.51 -19.93 4.43
N SER A 286 7.22 -19.70 3.15
CA SER A 286 6.13 -20.35 2.41
C SER A 286 6.62 -21.26 1.29
N GLY A 287 7.86 -21.09 0.82
CA GLY A 287 8.41 -21.89 -0.27
C GLY A 287 9.85 -21.55 -0.64
N PRO A 288 10.41 -22.22 -1.65
CA PRO A 288 11.72 -21.86 -2.19
C PRO A 288 11.69 -20.45 -2.80
N TYR A 289 12.84 -19.78 -2.87
CA TYR A 289 12.96 -18.52 -3.58
C TYR A 289 12.51 -18.64 -5.03
N VAL A 290 11.76 -17.64 -5.52
CA VAL A 290 11.35 -17.55 -6.92
C VAL A 290 12.15 -16.46 -7.60
N ASN A 291 13.05 -16.86 -8.50
CA ASN A 291 13.77 -15.90 -9.33
C ASN A 291 12.93 -15.56 -10.56
N CYS A 292 12.38 -14.35 -10.59
CA CYS A 292 11.58 -13.83 -11.70
C CYS A 292 12.45 -13.22 -12.78
N SER A 293 13.39 -14.01 -13.30
CA SER A 293 14.31 -13.62 -14.37
C SER A 293 13.61 -13.39 -15.71
N GLU A 294 12.43 -14.00 -15.92
CA GLU A 294 11.63 -13.83 -17.14
C GLU A 294 10.18 -13.48 -16.77
N ILE A 295 9.79 -12.22 -16.98
CA ILE A 295 8.37 -11.83 -17.04
C ILE A 295 7.95 -12.00 -18.49
N ILE A 296 6.94 -12.83 -18.72
CA ILE A 296 6.23 -12.94 -19.99
C ILE A 296 4.95 -12.14 -19.82
N THR A 297 4.90 -10.99 -20.45
CA THR A 297 3.71 -10.15 -20.47
C THR A 297 2.66 -10.78 -21.38
N PRO A 298 1.38 -10.88 -20.94
CA PRO A 298 0.31 -11.50 -21.72
C PRO A 298 0.11 -10.82 -23.07
N ASP A 299 -0.40 -11.56 -24.04
CA ASP A 299 -0.68 -11.06 -25.38
C ASP A 299 -2.05 -10.37 -25.39
N LEU A 300 -2.06 -9.09 -25.04
CA LEU A 300 -3.22 -8.21 -25.16
C LEU A 300 -3.28 -7.59 -26.55
N LEU A 301 -4.50 -7.37 -27.07
CA LEU A 301 -4.71 -6.79 -28.39
C LEU A 301 -5.43 -5.45 -28.31
N ILE A 302 -5.00 -4.46 -29.09
CA ILE A 302 -5.84 -3.32 -29.47
C ILE A 302 -6.86 -3.86 -30.47
N THR A 303 -8.15 -3.77 -30.13
CA THR A 303 -9.22 -4.38 -30.93
C THR A 303 -10.10 -3.37 -31.62
N GLU A 304 -10.19 -2.14 -31.10
CA GLU A 304 -10.89 -1.05 -31.75
C GLU A 304 -10.16 0.29 -31.53
N VAL A 305 -10.18 1.14 -32.56
CA VAL A 305 -9.80 2.55 -32.49
C VAL A 305 -10.87 3.34 -33.21
N ALA A 306 -11.43 4.35 -32.55
CA ALA A 306 -12.61 5.05 -33.08
C ALA A 306 -12.54 6.57 -32.92
N ASP A 307 -13.02 7.25 -33.97
CA ASP A 307 -13.29 8.69 -34.02
C ASP A 307 -14.72 8.90 -34.55
N PRO A 308 -15.75 8.49 -33.81
CA PRO A 308 -17.11 8.55 -34.30
C PRO A 308 -17.55 10.01 -34.49
N LYS A 309 -18.18 10.28 -35.63
CA LYS A 309 -18.83 11.56 -35.89
C LYS A 309 -20.13 11.68 -35.12
N VAL A 310 -20.09 12.32 -33.96
CA VAL A 310 -21.27 12.51 -33.09
C VAL A 310 -21.88 13.90 -33.23
N GLY A 311 -21.98 14.44 -34.45
CA GLY A 311 -22.54 15.78 -34.68
C GLY A 311 -21.48 16.80 -35.13
N THR A 312 -21.50 18.00 -34.53
CA THR A 312 -20.50 19.05 -34.73
C THR A 312 -19.70 19.34 -33.46
N GLY A 313 -18.51 18.72 -33.32
CA GLY A 313 -17.55 19.01 -32.26
C GLY A 313 -17.57 18.07 -31.06
N GLU A 314 -18.45 17.07 -31.04
CA GLU A 314 -18.55 16.01 -30.05
C GLU A 314 -17.40 14.99 -30.22
N VAL A 315 -16.79 14.58 -29.10
CA VAL A 315 -15.55 13.80 -29.08
C VAL A 315 -15.76 12.46 -28.38
N ALA A 316 -16.56 11.56 -28.96
CA ALA A 316 -16.79 10.22 -28.40
C ALA A 316 -15.69 9.20 -28.77
N ARG A 317 -14.44 9.67 -28.87
CA ARG A 317 -13.25 8.89 -29.24
C ARG A 317 -12.91 7.86 -28.18
N TYR A 318 -12.48 6.68 -28.61
CA TYR A 318 -12.02 5.63 -27.71
C TYR A 318 -11.04 4.66 -28.35
N VAL A 319 -10.37 3.90 -27.49
CA VAL A 319 -9.56 2.72 -27.83
C VAL A 319 -10.04 1.54 -26.98
N GLU A 320 -10.15 0.38 -27.60
CA GLU A 320 -10.47 -0.88 -26.94
C GLU A 320 -9.25 -1.82 -26.88
N ILE A 321 -9.01 -2.40 -25.71
CA ILE A 321 -7.98 -3.42 -25.51
C ILE A 321 -8.66 -4.72 -25.05
N PHE A 322 -8.34 -5.85 -25.69
CA PHE A 322 -8.89 -7.16 -25.39
C PHE A 322 -7.87 -8.07 -24.69
N ASN A 323 -8.34 -8.80 -23.69
CA ASN A 323 -7.61 -9.89 -23.05
C ASN A 323 -8.10 -11.25 -23.58
N PRO A 324 -7.38 -11.90 -24.51
CA PRO A 324 -7.73 -13.24 -25.02
C PRO A 324 -7.34 -14.37 -24.06
N THR A 325 -6.67 -14.07 -22.94
CA THR A 325 -6.12 -15.08 -22.05
C THR A 325 -7.18 -15.64 -21.10
N PRO A 326 -7.00 -16.85 -20.56
CA PRO A 326 -7.95 -17.43 -19.59
C PRO A 326 -7.84 -16.84 -18.19
N ASN A 327 -6.94 -15.87 -17.96
CA ASN A 327 -6.67 -15.30 -16.65
C ASN A 327 -6.95 -13.79 -16.65
N THR A 328 -7.30 -13.24 -15.49
CA THR A 328 -7.33 -11.79 -15.30
C THR A 328 -5.91 -11.25 -15.49
N VAL A 329 -5.78 -10.18 -16.27
CA VAL A 329 -4.51 -9.49 -16.51
C VAL A 329 -4.51 -8.18 -15.75
N SER A 330 -3.55 -8.00 -14.84
CA SER A 330 -3.23 -6.68 -14.27
C SER A 330 -2.50 -5.85 -15.30
N LEU A 331 -2.85 -4.56 -15.38
CA LEU A 331 -2.25 -3.59 -16.28
C LEU A 331 -1.24 -2.68 -15.58
N GLU A 332 -0.81 -3.03 -14.37
CA GLU A 332 0.27 -2.34 -13.68
C GLU A 332 1.54 -2.28 -14.54
N GLY A 333 2.03 -1.07 -14.79
CA GLY A 333 3.16 -0.74 -15.65
C GLY A 333 2.87 -0.73 -17.14
N TRP A 334 1.65 -1.07 -17.58
CA TRP A 334 1.26 -1.02 -19.00
C TRP A 334 0.92 0.40 -19.41
N ASN A 335 1.19 0.71 -20.68
CA ASN A 335 0.91 2.03 -21.24
C ASN A 335 0.27 1.91 -22.61
N LEU A 336 -0.77 2.69 -22.87
CA LEU A 336 -1.23 2.99 -24.21
C LEU A 336 -0.56 4.29 -24.67
N VAL A 337 0.06 4.27 -25.85
CA VAL A 337 0.71 5.45 -26.42
C VAL A 337 0.00 5.85 -27.69
N ARG A 338 -0.49 7.08 -27.74
CA ARG A 338 -1.01 7.70 -28.98
C ARG A 338 0.08 8.53 -29.65
N TYR A 339 0.23 8.38 -30.96
CA TYR A 339 1.15 9.14 -31.78
C TYR A 339 0.37 10.11 -32.68
N ASN A 340 0.57 11.40 -32.45
CA ASN A 340 0.05 12.47 -33.28
C ASN A 340 1.19 13.01 -34.15
N LYS A 341 1.28 12.51 -35.38
CA LYS A 341 2.24 12.96 -36.37
C LYS A 341 1.53 13.75 -37.45
N THR A 342 1.99 14.97 -37.69
CA THR A 342 1.61 15.75 -38.87
C THR A 342 2.86 16.22 -39.62
N SER A 343 2.67 16.91 -40.73
CA SER A 343 3.75 17.66 -41.38
C SER A 343 4.46 18.67 -40.46
N ALA A 344 3.76 19.22 -39.45
CA ALA A 344 4.27 20.25 -38.54
C ALA A 344 4.75 19.71 -37.18
N ASN A 345 4.17 18.59 -36.71
CA ASN A 345 4.38 18.09 -35.35
C ASN A 345 4.78 16.61 -35.33
N ASN A 346 5.38 16.18 -34.22
CA ASN A 346 5.60 14.77 -33.89
C ASN A 346 5.50 14.58 -32.38
N TYR A 347 4.28 14.37 -31.88
CA TYR A 347 4.03 14.19 -30.45
C TYR A 347 3.60 12.75 -30.17
N SER A 348 3.96 12.28 -28.98
CA SER A 348 3.39 11.07 -28.39
C SER A 348 2.81 11.40 -27.03
N TYR A 349 1.71 10.73 -26.70
CA TYR A 349 1.01 10.90 -25.44
C TYR A 349 0.88 9.54 -24.78
N ILE A 350 1.42 9.42 -23.57
CA ILE A 350 1.38 8.19 -22.77
C ILE A 350 0.14 8.26 -21.88
N ILE A 351 -0.64 7.19 -21.91
CA ILE A 351 -1.76 6.94 -21.01
C ILE A 351 -1.37 5.72 -20.18
N SER A 352 -1.10 5.93 -18.88
CA SER A 352 -0.84 4.84 -17.94
C SER A 352 -2.12 4.02 -17.73
N LEU A 353 -1.95 2.71 -17.67
CA LEU A 353 -3.01 1.74 -17.38
C LEU A 353 -2.86 1.13 -15.97
N ASP A 354 -2.05 1.76 -15.11
CA ASP A 354 -1.85 1.36 -13.71
C ASP A 354 -3.19 1.28 -12.95
N ASP A 355 -3.25 0.46 -11.91
CA ASP A 355 -4.45 0.18 -11.10
C ASP A 355 -5.62 -0.49 -11.88
N LEU A 356 -5.48 -0.80 -13.17
CA LEU A 356 -6.51 -1.46 -13.98
C LEU A 356 -6.26 -2.97 -14.13
N SER A 357 -7.33 -3.70 -14.45
CA SER A 357 -7.24 -5.10 -14.86
C SER A 357 -8.30 -5.46 -15.89
N ILE A 358 -8.00 -6.45 -16.73
CA ILE A 358 -8.93 -6.99 -17.73
C ILE A 358 -9.24 -8.44 -17.36
N ALA A 359 -10.52 -8.74 -17.12
CA ALA A 359 -10.98 -10.10 -16.88
C ALA A 359 -10.70 -11.03 -18.09
N PRO A 360 -10.71 -12.37 -17.92
CA PRO A 360 -10.56 -13.29 -19.04
C PRO A 360 -11.59 -13.04 -20.14
N ASN A 361 -11.18 -13.08 -21.40
CA ASN A 361 -12.04 -12.88 -22.58
C ASN A 361 -12.93 -11.63 -22.48
N SER A 362 -12.39 -10.55 -21.93
CA SER A 362 -13.09 -9.27 -21.74
C SER A 362 -12.28 -8.13 -22.32
N THR A 363 -12.93 -6.97 -22.49
CA THR A 363 -12.30 -5.77 -23.04
C THR A 363 -12.19 -4.66 -21.99
N LEU A 364 -11.20 -3.80 -22.20
CA LEU A 364 -11.00 -2.53 -21.52
C LEU A 364 -11.32 -1.41 -22.51
N LEU A 365 -12.18 -0.48 -22.10
CA LEU A 365 -12.50 0.71 -22.88
C LEU A 365 -11.88 1.94 -22.25
N ILE A 366 -11.11 2.67 -23.05
CA ILE A 366 -10.44 3.92 -22.69
C ILE A 366 -10.98 5.01 -23.61
N ALA A 367 -11.68 6.00 -23.08
CA ALA A 367 -12.33 7.04 -23.88
C ALA A 367 -11.82 8.44 -23.58
N ASN A 368 -12.17 9.41 -24.43
CA ASN A 368 -11.94 10.83 -24.16
C ASN A 368 -12.73 11.30 -22.92
N ASP A 369 -12.22 12.29 -22.19
CA ASP A 369 -12.84 12.86 -20.99
C ASP A 369 -13.63 14.16 -21.24
N ALA A 370 -13.73 14.61 -22.50
CA ALA A 370 -14.50 15.79 -22.87
C ALA A 370 -15.98 15.61 -22.49
N LEU A 371 -16.48 16.59 -21.74
CA LEU A 371 -17.85 16.60 -21.23
C LEU A 371 -18.81 17.23 -22.24
N ASP A 372 -20.02 16.68 -22.26
CA ASP A 372 -21.20 17.35 -22.78
C ASP A 372 -21.75 18.29 -21.71
N ASP A 373 -21.74 19.59 -22.01
CA ASP A 373 -22.22 20.66 -21.13
C ASP A 373 -23.69 20.50 -20.72
N GLN A 374 -24.50 19.75 -21.49
CA GLN A 374 -25.93 19.57 -21.22
C GLN A 374 -26.19 18.45 -20.21
N THR A 375 -25.44 17.35 -20.31
CA THR A 375 -25.64 16.15 -19.48
C THR A 375 -24.64 16.04 -18.33
N ASN A 376 -23.54 16.80 -18.37
CA ASN A 376 -22.40 16.68 -17.46
C ASN A 376 -21.83 15.25 -17.40
N LYS A 377 -21.87 14.57 -18.55
CA LYS A 377 -21.27 13.25 -18.83
C LYS A 377 -20.25 13.38 -19.95
N THR A 378 -19.38 12.38 -20.13
CA THR A 378 -18.48 12.39 -21.30
C THR A 378 -19.26 12.19 -22.59
N TRP A 379 -18.75 12.68 -23.71
CA TRP A 379 -19.35 12.43 -25.02
C TRP A 379 -19.49 10.94 -25.33
N PHE A 380 -18.54 10.12 -24.86
CA PHE A 380 -18.63 8.66 -24.93
C PHE A 380 -19.88 8.14 -24.21
N GLU A 381 -20.08 8.53 -22.94
CA GLU A 381 -21.25 8.10 -22.16
C GLU A 381 -22.57 8.56 -22.76
N THR A 382 -22.61 9.79 -23.27
CA THR A 382 -23.80 10.35 -23.91
C THR A 382 -24.13 9.60 -25.20
N TYR A 383 -23.12 9.22 -25.98
CA TYR A 383 -23.32 8.55 -27.26
C TYR A 383 -23.64 7.06 -27.10
N PHE A 384 -22.89 6.33 -26.29
CA PHE A 384 -23.04 4.87 -26.14
C PHE A 384 -23.96 4.45 -24.99
N GLY A 385 -24.28 5.35 -24.06
CA GLY A 385 -25.19 5.09 -22.96
C GLY A 385 -24.57 4.35 -21.76
N PHE A 386 -23.25 4.15 -21.74
CA PHE A 386 -22.52 3.53 -20.63
C PHE A 386 -21.13 4.15 -20.46
N ALA A 387 -20.54 3.98 -19.26
CA ALA A 387 -19.24 4.54 -18.92
C ALA A 387 -18.09 3.66 -19.42
N PRO A 388 -16.98 4.24 -19.92
CA PRO A 388 -15.76 3.50 -20.18
C PRO A 388 -15.13 3.05 -18.85
N MET A 389 -14.11 2.19 -18.89
CA MET A 389 -13.40 1.83 -17.66
C MET A 389 -12.56 3.02 -17.15
N ILE A 390 -12.01 3.81 -18.08
CA ILE A 390 -11.27 5.03 -17.79
C ILE A 390 -11.53 6.07 -18.88
N SER A 391 -11.53 7.35 -18.50
CA SER A 391 -11.52 8.48 -19.42
C SER A 391 -10.23 9.28 -19.28
N HIS A 392 -9.68 9.76 -20.40
CA HIS A 392 -8.43 10.51 -20.43
C HIS A 392 -8.35 11.49 -21.62
N SER A 393 -8.04 12.76 -21.37
CA SER A 393 -7.97 13.83 -22.40
C SER A 393 -7.05 13.55 -23.59
N ASN A 394 -5.97 12.80 -23.39
CA ASN A 394 -5.08 12.38 -24.48
C ASN A 394 -5.67 11.31 -25.43
N ILE A 395 -6.85 10.74 -25.15
CA ILE A 395 -7.58 9.87 -26.09
C ILE A 395 -8.32 10.76 -27.09
N ASP A 396 -7.55 11.41 -27.95
CA ASP A 396 -8.04 12.48 -28.83
C ASP A 396 -7.64 12.26 -30.29
N GLY A 397 -7.45 11.00 -30.69
CA GLY A 397 -7.02 10.66 -32.05
C GLY A 397 -8.12 10.93 -33.06
N ASN A 398 -7.82 11.76 -34.05
CA ASN A 398 -8.80 12.38 -34.94
C ASN A 398 -8.85 11.72 -36.33
N GLY A 399 -8.61 10.41 -36.37
CA GLY A 399 -8.71 9.61 -37.58
C GLY A 399 -7.39 9.29 -38.28
N ASP A 400 -6.29 9.92 -37.91
CA ASP A 400 -4.97 9.74 -38.51
C ASP A 400 -3.84 9.50 -37.50
N ASP A 401 -4.19 9.23 -36.23
CA ASP A 401 -3.26 8.92 -35.15
C ASP A 401 -2.98 7.41 -35.04
N ALA A 402 -1.72 7.05 -34.77
CA ALA A 402 -1.32 5.67 -34.50
C ALA A 402 -1.27 5.39 -33.00
N TYR A 403 -1.35 4.12 -32.62
CA TYR A 403 -1.36 3.68 -31.23
C TYR A 403 -0.42 2.50 -31.01
N GLU A 404 0.33 2.50 -29.91
CA GLU A 404 1.08 1.33 -29.42
C GLU A 404 0.60 0.95 -28.02
N LEU A 405 0.46 -0.35 -27.79
CA LEU A 405 0.34 -0.91 -26.45
C LEU A 405 1.72 -1.36 -25.99
N ILE A 406 2.20 -0.80 -24.88
CA ILE A 406 3.54 -1.06 -24.33
C ILE A 406 3.40 -1.79 -22.99
N ASP A 407 4.16 -2.85 -22.84
CA ASP A 407 4.17 -3.67 -21.62
C ASP A 407 5.06 -3.08 -20.49
N PRO A 408 4.99 -3.63 -19.27
CA PRO A 408 5.81 -3.17 -18.13
C PRO A 408 7.33 -3.33 -18.32
N LEU A 409 7.76 -4.05 -19.35
CA LEU A 409 9.17 -4.20 -19.73
C LEU A 409 9.58 -3.19 -20.81
N ASN A 410 8.73 -2.22 -21.14
CA ASN A 410 8.89 -1.24 -22.21
C ASN A 410 8.99 -1.87 -23.61
N LYS A 411 8.32 -2.99 -23.84
CA LYS A 411 8.22 -3.61 -25.17
C LYS A 411 6.88 -3.30 -25.80
N VAL A 412 6.89 -2.94 -27.08
CA VAL A 412 5.67 -2.85 -27.89
C VAL A 412 5.06 -4.24 -27.98
N LYS A 413 3.79 -4.35 -27.61
CA LYS A 413 2.99 -5.56 -27.68
C LYS A 413 2.10 -5.59 -28.88
N ASP A 414 1.37 -4.51 -29.11
CA ASP A 414 0.44 -4.41 -30.23
C ASP A 414 0.40 -2.99 -30.79
N VAL A 415 -0.02 -2.84 -32.04
CA VAL A 415 -0.07 -1.55 -32.73
C VAL A 415 -1.33 -1.39 -33.58
N TYR A 416 -1.83 -0.17 -33.65
CA TYR A 416 -2.74 0.29 -34.69
C TYR A 416 -2.13 1.47 -35.44
N GLY A 417 -2.13 1.43 -36.77
CA GLY A 417 -1.46 2.43 -37.60
C GLY A 417 0.07 2.40 -37.51
N VAL A 418 0.73 3.37 -38.15
CA VAL A 418 2.20 3.42 -38.18
C VAL A 418 2.72 4.56 -37.29
N PRO A 419 3.34 4.25 -36.14
CA PRO A 419 3.88 5.27 -35.23
C PRO A 419 4.84 6.22 -35.93
N ASN A 420 4.76 7.51 -35.56
CA ASN A 420 5.57 8.60 -36.14
C ASN A 420 5.36 8.85 -37.65
N VAL A 421 4.27 8.35 -38.24
CA VAL A 421 3.84 8.63 -39.61
C VAL A 421 2.49 9.35 -39.60
N ASP A 422 2.35 10.36 -40.44
CA ASP A 422 1.09 11.09 -40.65
C ASP A 422 0.09 10.16 -41.36
N GLY A 423 -1.00 9.83 -40.69
CA GLY A 423 -1.99 8.87 -41.16
C GLY A 423 -2.93 9.41 -42.23
N THR A 424 -2.90 10.72 -42.54
CA THR A 424 -3.81 11.34 -43.51
C THR A 424 -3.69 10.66 -44.88
N GLY A 425 -4.80 10.16 -45.40
CA GLY A 425 -4.87 9.43 -46.68
C GLY A 425 -4.19 8.06 -46.68
N SER A 426 -3.74 7.56 -45.53
CA SER A 426 -3.17 6.22 -45.39
C SER A 426 -4.24 5.13 -45.41
N ALA A 427 -3.83 3.87 -45.54
CA ALA A 427 -4.74 2.73 -45.48
C ALA A 427 -5.31 2.47 -44.07
N TRP A 428 -4.75 3.11 -43.04
CA TRP A 428 -5.17 2.98 -41.64
C TRP A 428 -5.90 4.23 -41.11
N GLU A 429 -6.25 5.15 -41.99
CA GLU A 429 -7.05 6.32 -41.65
C GLU A 429 -8.50 5.92 -41.30
N TYR A 430 -9.00 6.38 -40.15
CA TYR A 430 -10.30 6.06 -39.57
C TYR A 430 -11.15 7.30 -39.26
N GLU A 431 -10.84 8.45 -39.87
CA GLU A 431 -11.54 9.73 -39.69
C GLU A 431 -13.06 9.60 -39.77
N ASP A 432 -13.74 10.22 -38.79
CA ASP A 432 -15.19 10.20 -38.64
C ASP A 432 -15.77 8.76 -38.64
N GLY A 433 -15.02 7.77 -38.16
CA GLY A 433 -15.37 6.36 -38.24
C GLY A 433 -14.66 5.49 -37.21
N VAL A 434 -14.30 4.27 -37.61
CA VAL A 434 -13.81 3.20 -36.73
C VAL A 434 -12.92 2.22 -37.48
N ALA A 435 -11.92 1.71 -36.77
CA ALA A 435 -11.18 0.53 -37.14
C ALA A 435 -11.42 -0.59 -36.12
N VAL A 436 -11.83 -1.75 -36.62
CA VAL A 436 -12.09 -2.95 -35.82
C VAL A 436 -11.16 -4.08 -36.25
N ARG A 437 -10.46 -4.68 -35.31
CA ARG A 437 -9.60 -5.85 -35.56
C ARG A 437 -10.47 -7.06 -35.82
N LYS A 438 -10.21 -7.78 -36.92
CA LYS A 438 -10.95 -8.99 -37.30
C LYS A 438 -10.92 -10.03 -36.19
N ILE A 439 -12.02 -10.78 -36.06
CA ILE A 439 -12.26 -11.70 -34.94
C ILE A 439 -11.31 -12.92 -34.93
N ASP A 440 -10.80 -13.31 -36.10
CA ASP A 440 -9.86 -14.42 -36.26
C ASP A 440 -8.41 -14.04 -35.88
N ILE A 441 -8.14 -12.76 -35.63
CA ILE A 441 -6.85 -12.29 -35.13
C ILE A 441 -6.84 -12.38 -33.60
N SER A 442 -6.05 -13.33 -33.10
CA SER A 442 -5.91 -13.64 -31.68
C SER A 442 -4.49 -13.44 -31.14
N ILE A 443 -3.57 -12.93 -31.97
CA ILE A 443 -2.18 -12.67 -31.62
C ILE A 443 -1.91 -11.19 -31.91
N PRO A 444 -1.31 -10.44 -30.99
CA PRO A 444 -0.96 -9.04 -31.21
C PRO A 444 0.21 -8.92 -32.18
N ASN A 445 0.31 -7.77 -32.82
CA ASN A 445 1.32 -7.51 -33.83
C ASN A 445 2.07 -6.23 -33.50
N THR A 446 3.40 -6.30 -33.46
CA THR A 446 4.24 -5.13 -33.17
C THR A 446 4.47 -4.24 -34.39
N VAL A 447 3.97 -4.64 -35.57
CA VAL A 447 4.04 -3.89 -36.81
C VAL A 447 2.67 -3.90 -37.46
N PHE A 448 2.17 -2.74 -37.86
CA PHE A 448 0.83 -2.66 -38.41
C PHE A 448 0.68 -3.46 -39.70
N ASP A 449 -0.33 -4.33 -39.71
CA ASP A 449 -0.78 -5.09 -40.88
C ASP A 449 -2.25 -4.78 -41.15
N GLU A 450 -2.53 -4.04 -42.21
CA GLU A 450 -3.88 -3.67 -42.64
C GLU A 450 -4.80 -4.89 -42.81
N SER A 451 -4.25 -6.06 -43.14
CA SER A 451 -5.03 -7.27 -43.34
C SER A 451 -5.68 -7.79 -42.05
N GLU A 452 -5.25 -7.32 -40.88
CA GLU A 452 -5.84 -7.65 -39.58
C GLU A 452 -7.09 -6.83 -39.25
N TRP A 453 -7.38 -5.77 -40.03
CA TRP A 453 -8.37 -4.76 -39.67
C TRP A 453 -9.51 -4.62 -40.67
N GLN A 454 -10.65 -4.14 -40.17
CA GLN A 454 -11.76 -3.61 -40.95
C GLN A 454 -11.89 -2.13 -40.61
N ILE A 455 -11.54 -1.28 -41.56
CA ILE A 455 -11.43 0.17 -41.34
C ILE A 455 -12.50 0.87 -42.16
N LYS A 456 -13.27 1.73 -41.50
CA LYS A 456 -14.35 2.50 -42.13
C LYS A 456 -14.25 3.95 -41.71
N LYS A 457 -14.26 4.84 -42.70
CA LYS A 457 -14.31 6.29 -42.52
C LYS A 457 -15.72 6.80 -42.72
N ASN A 458 -16.05 7.94 -42.11
CA ASN A 458 -17.33 8.63 -42.29
C ASN A 458 -18.55 7.72 -42.01
N VAL A 459 -18.48 6.88 -40.98
CA VAL A 459 -19.59 6.00 -40.58
C VAL A 459 -19.94 6.22 -39.11
N PRO A 460 -21.23 6.40 -38.77
CA PRO A 460 -21.66 6.35 -37.38
C PRO A 460 -21.48 4.93 -36.84
N GLN A 461 -21.04 4.79 -35.59
CA GLN A 461 -20.85 3.47 -34.97
C GLN A 461 -22.17 2.80 -34.55
N LEU A 462 -23.21 3.58 -34.25
CA LEU A 462 -24.53 3.03 -33.95
C LEU A 462 -25.29 2.74 -35.25
N ASN A 463 -25.29 1.47 -35.68
CA ASN A 463 -26.06 1.02 -36.83
C ASN A 463 -27.48 0.61 -36.37
N ILE A 464 -28.45 1.52 -36.48
CA ILE A 464 -29.86 1.25 -36.08
C ILE A 464 -30.58 0.35 -37.11
N ASP A 465 -30.03 0.19 -38.32
CA ASP A 465 -30.70 -0.50 -39.42
C ASP A 465 -29.95 -1.76 -39.91
N GLY A 466 -30.08 -2.86 -39.17
CA GLY A 466 -30.09 -4.26 -39.68
C GLY A 466 -28.93 -4.77 -40.57
N GLY A 467 -27.87 -4.01 -40.78
CA GLY A 467 -26.76 -4.32 -41.67
C GLY A 467 -25.55 -4.91 -40.95
N ASN A 468 -25.66 -6.17 -40.50
CA ASN A 468 -24.62 -7.20 -40.21
C ASN A 468 -23.21 -6.84 -39.65
N MET A 469 -22.93 -5.63 -39.18
CA MET A 469 -21.72 -5.33 -38.40
C MET A 469 -22.11 -4.41 -37.24
N ASP A 470 -21.95 -4.93 -36.04
CA ASP A 470 -22.06 -4.21 -34.77
C ASP A 470 -20.72 -3.49 -34.53
N PHE A 471 -20.76 -2.17 -34.33
CA PHE A 471 -19.60 -1.35 -33.93
C PHE A 471 -19.80 -0.80 -32.51
N THR A 472 -20.58 -1.51 -31.69
CA THR A 472 -20.77 -1.18 -30.29
C THR A 472 -19.49 -1.54 -29.53
N PRO A 473 -18.86 -0.56 -28.85
CA PRO A 473 -17.69 -0.83 -28.04
C PRO A 473 -18.00 -1.87 -26.96
N GLY A 474 -17.01 -2.69 -26.60
CA GLY A 474 -17.13 -3.65 -25.52
C GLY A 474 -17.61 -5.05 -25.95
N VAL A 475 -17.76 -5.30 -27.25
CA VAL A 475 -18.26 -6.57 -27.79
C VAL A 475 -17.21 -7.15 -28.75
N ARG A 476 -16.62 -8.29 -28.37
CA ARG A 476 -15.71 -9.06 -29.22
C ARG A 476 -16.14 -10.52 -29.32
#